data_AF-K1PKQ4-F1
#
_entry.id   AF-K1PKQ4-F1
#
_cell.length_a   1.000
_cell.length_b   1.000
_cell.length_c   1.000
_cell.angle_alpha   90.00
_cell.angle_beta   90.00
_cell.angle_gamma   90.00
#
_symmetry.space_group_name_H-M   'P 1'
#
loop_
_entity.id
_entity.type
_entity.pdbx_description
1 polymer ?
#
loop_
_entity_poly.entity_id
_entity_poly.type
_entity_poly.pdbx_seq_one_letter_code
_entity_poly.pdbx_strand_id
1 'polypeptide(L)'
;MYQFLTDYEYTPENKQTAQIDLRTSKILLELDDTELIFDLRKNNGKTCDPRLEPFWSELGKFLDEKSVVHERRHTDTQYMPFAMSVEDLRNQIIKRLPEGTPAPSTSWIRLNFCPSNPMHNSAQNYTGKFNVKFAVQQRLLRVQHADLPYGKHQFYLLKDFACKWRDHVVLQSLDDKAIVPIGEPGQAVSTGVRAHHGGLVSDPRQNLALDHDFHVAGIVPSVCFVVDVPENSKDSFYNGTVHVTVKEKVFEPSSPLRHSTETISIVRKYFSHNDVDMEKPILLRITDGGPDHRTTYRSVQLCCLLEFIALDLDFFACIRTAPSASYYNPAERCMSTLNIALQNVALQRGRMIPGLEMQTKSFTSLSKLRNAATKNACLKKEYKEAMSVPIEILKERFSRLKWKGESVVVHDAAQEDMMVDLYNIFLLIDDEVKPEHVSNLRMLKSEKIDAFLAKHAQSRHYSYQIKKCTEADCAYCTLNPPRLSQEMLKDLHFIPDPVLKEDGVFKSFEETYGTPTTDKDRPSLQEKVTTTERDKQLKNLLVASEYLTLLKKKIYKNKII
;
A
#
# COMPACT_ATOMS: atom_id res chain seq x y z
N MET A 1 -56.30 -7.49 6.45
CA MET A 1 -56.06 -7.74 7.89
C MET A 1 -54.80 -7.06 8.41
N TYR A 2 -53.60 -7.25 7.83
CA TYR A 2 -52.41 -6.47 8.19
C TYR A 2 -52.67 -4.95 8.12
N GLN A 3 -53.09 -4.45 6.95
CA GLN A 3 -53.48 -3.04 6.75
C GLN A 3 -54.54 -2.55 7.74
N PHE A 4 -55.51 -3.41 8.08
CA PHE A 4 -56.60 -3.11 9.03
C PHE A 4 -56.15 -3.09 10.49
N LEU A 5 -55.14 -3.89 10.86
CA LEU A 5 -54.64 -4.00 12.23
C LEU A 5 -53.45 -3.08 12.52
N THR A 6 -52.79 -2.56 11.48
CA THR A 6 -51.56 -1.76 11.59
C THR A 6 -51.68 -0.38 10.97
N ASP A 7 -52.86 0.03 10.52
CA ASP A 7 -53.12 1.29 9.80
C ASP A 7 -52.15 1.56 8.64
N TYR A 8 -51.67 0.50 8.00
CA TYR A 8 -50.70 0.60 6.90
C TYR A 8 -51.43 0.89 5.59
N GLU A 9 -51.17 2.04 4.98
CA GLU A 9 -51.71 2.41 3.66
C GLU A 9 -50.97 1.66 2.55
N TYR A 10 -51.66 0.70 1.95
CA TYR A 10 -51.17 -0.06 0.80
C TYR A 10 -51.66 0.57 -0.51
N THR A 11 -50.75 0.68 -1.49
CA THR A 11 -51.09 1.16 -2.84
C THR A 11 -50.95 0.00 -3.83
N PRO A 12 -52.05 -0.50 -4.44
CA PRO A 12 -51.97 -1.60 -5.40
C PRO A 12 -51.34 -1.17 -6.72
N GLU A 13 -50.60 -2.08 -7.35
CA GLU A 13 -49.85 -1.81 -8.61
C GLU A 13 -50.76 -1.52 -9.81
N ASN A 14 -51.97 -2.10 -9.84
CA ASN A 14 -52.96 -1.84 -10.89
C ASN A 14 -54.40 -2.09 -10.38
N LYS A 15 -55.40 -1.68 -11.19
CA LYS A 15 -56.83 -1.78 -10.83
C LYS A 15 -57.35 -3.21 -10.68
N GLN A 16 -56.79 -4.18 -11.40
CA GLN A 16 -57.20 -5.58 -11.27
C GLN A 16 -56.72 -6.18 -9.94
N THR A 17 -55.47 -5.91 -9.57
CA THR A 17 -54.90 -6.32 -8.29
C THR A 17 -55.71 -5.71 -7.13
N ALA A 18 -56.04 -4.42 -7.22
CA ALA A 18 -56.87 -3.74 -6.22
C ALA A 18 -58.24 -4.42 -5.99
N GLN A 19 -58.90 -4.88 -7.06
CA GLN A 19 -60.19 -5.57 -6.95
C GLN A 19 -60.08 -6.98 -6.37
N ILE A 20 -59.00 -7.70 -6.70
CA ILE A 20 -58.72 -9.03 -6.14
C ILE A 20 -58.42 -8.92 -4.65
N ASP A 21 -57.58 -7.97 -4.25
CA ASP A 21 -57.22 -7.74 -2.85
C ASP A 21 -58.44 -7.39 -2.00
N LEU A 22 -59.32 -6.53 -2.52
CA LEU A 22 -60.53 -6.10 -1.81
C LEU A 22 -61.56 -7.24 -1.66
N ARG A 23 -61.68 -8.11 -2.67
CA ARG A 23 -62.49 -9.33 -2.57
C ARG A 23 -61.89 -10.32 -1.57
N THR A 24 -60.58 -10.52 -1.63
CA THR A 24 -59.86 -11.43 -0.73
C THR A 24 -59.94 -10.96 0.72
N SER A 25 -59.80 -9.65 0.98
CA SER A 25 -59.96 -9.09 2.31
C SER A 25 -61.38 -9.23 2.84
N LYS A 26 -62.39 -9.09 1.97
CA LYS A 26 -63.79 -9.22 2.35
C LYS A 26 -64.13 -10.67 2.71
N ILE A 27 -63.66 -11.62 1.90
CA ILE A 27 -63.77 -13.06 2.15
C ILE A 27 -63.10 -13.42 3.49
N LEU A 28 -61.90 -12.92 3.76
CA LEU A 28 -61.16 -13.19 5.00
C LEU A 28 -61.75 -12.52 6.26
N LEU A 29 -62.59 -11.48 6.11
CA LEU A 29 -63.26 -10.81 7.23
C LEU A 29 -64.67 -11.38 7.49
N GLU A 30 -65.33 -11.91 6.47
CA GLU A 30 -66.69 -12.45 6.55
C GLU A 30 -66.74 -13.97 6.79
N LEU A 31 -65.67 -14.70 6.44
CA LEU A 31 -65.53 -16.10 6.81
C LEU A 31 -65.04 -16.22 8.25
N ASP A 32 -65.89 -16.76 9.13
CA ASP A 32 -65.58 -17.14 10.52
C ASP A 32 -64.70 -18.43 10.58
N ASP A 33 -63.83 -18.63 9.59
CA ASP A 33 -62.92 -19.76 9.52
C ASP A 33 -61.55 -19.39 10.08
N THR A 34 -61.33 -19.72 11.35
CA THR A 34 -60.08 -19.47 12.06
C THR A 34 -58.87 -20.21 11.49
N GLU A 35 -59.05 -21.25 10.65
CA GLU A 35 -57.95 -21.99 10.04
C GLU A 35 -57.39 -21.31 8.77
N LEU A 36 -58.18 -20.47 8.10
CA LEU A 36 -57.73 -19.67 6.96
C LEU A 36 -56.73 -18.57 7.36
N ILE A 37 -56.74 -18.17 8.64
CA ILE A 37 -55.89 -17.11 9.19
C ILE A 37 -54.67 -17.76 9.85
N PHE A 38 -53.57 -17.87 9.11
CA PHE A 38 -52.30 -18.29 9.70
C PHE A 38 -51.76 -17.16 10.61
N ASP A 39 -51.93 -17.30 11.92
CA ASP A 39 -51.25 -16.40 12.87
C ASP A 39 -49.74 -16.66 12.84
N LEU A 40 -49.02 -15.90 12.02
CA LEU A 40 -47.56 -15.97 11.92
C LEU A 40 -46.85 -15.42 13.16
N ARG A 41 -47.55 -14.75 14.09
CA ARG A 41 -46.96 -14.30 15.37
C ARG A 41 -46.58 -15.47 16.27
N LYS A 42 -47.16 -16.65 16.08
CA LYS A 42 -46.71 -17.89 16.76
C LYS A 42 -45.25 -18.28 16.40
N ASN A 43 -44.73 -17.76 15.28
CA ASN A 43 -43.36 -17.95 14.81
C ASN A 43 -42.44 -16.76 15.17
N ASN A 44 -43.00 -15.59 15.49
CA ASN A 44 -42.24 -14.51 16.11
C ASN A 44 -42.10 -14.87 17.59
N GLY A 45 -40.98 -15.51 17.93
CA GLY A 45 -40.67 -15.87 19.32
C GLY A 45 -40.90 -14.67 20.22
N LYS A 46 -41.78 -14.81 21.22
CA LYS A 46 -41.82 -13.85 22.31
C LYS A 46 -40.41 -13.84 22.93
N THR A 47 -39.95 -12.68 23.41
CA THR A 47 -38.65 -12.54 24.12
C THR A 47 -38.49 -13.52 25.29
N CYS A 48 -39.59 -14.10 25.76
CA CYS A 48 -39.67 -15.12 26.81
C CYS A 48 -40.47 -16.35 26.38
N ASP A 49 -40.28 -16.89 25.16
CA ASP A 49 -40.87 -18.19 24.77
C ASP A 49 -40.12 -19.33 25.48
N PRO A 50 -40.75 -20.07 26.43
CA PRO A 50 -40.08 -21.14 27.18
C PRO A 50 -39.55 -22.26 26.28
N ARG A 51 -40.12 -22.42 25.07
CA ARG A 51 -39.75 -23.47 24.11
C ARG A 51 -38.38 -23.27 23.50
N LEU A 52 -37.88 -22.02 23.46
CA LEU A 52 -36.57 -21.68 22.89
C LEU A 52 -35.50 -21.50 23.97
N GLU A 53 -35.86 -21.53 25.25
CA GLU A 53 -34.95 -21.36 26.37
C GLU A 53 -33.83 -22.43 26.42
N PRO A 54 -34.09 -23.72 26.10
CA PRO A 54 -33.04 -24.73 25.97
C PRO A 54 -31.98 -24.33 24.92
N PHE A 55 -32.42 -23.77 23.79
CA PHE A 55 -31.52 -23.29 22.74
C PHE A 55 -30.72 -22.07 23.20
N TRP A 56 -31.35 -21.09 23.86
CA TRP A 56 -30.65 -19.89 24.34
C TRP A 56 -29.64 -20.19 25.44
N SER A 57 -29.97 -21.12 26.35
CA SER A 57 -29.07 -21.58 27.41
C SER A 57 -27.84 -22.28 26.82
N GLU A 58 -28.05 -23.17 25.85
CA GLU A 58 -26.94 -23.86 25.18
C GLU A 58 -26.12 -22.91 24.29
N LEU A 59 -26.75 -21.94 23.62
CA LEU A 59 -26.04 -20.90 22.89
C LEU A 59 -25.16 -20.06 23.82
N GLY A 60 -25.68 -19.66 24.99
CA GLY A 60 -24.88 -18.96 26.02
C GLY A 60 -23.68 -19.78 26.46
N LYS A 61 -23.90 -21.05 26.86
CA LYS A 61 -22.82 -21.97 27.24
C LYS A 61 -21.80 -22.17 26.12
N PHE A 62 -22.25 -22.31 24.89
CA PHE A 62 -21.39 -22.45 23.73
C PHE A 62 -20.51 -21.22 23.51
N LEU A 63 -21.09 -20.03 23.63
CA LEU A 63 -20.35 -18.77 23.52
C LEU A 63 -19.32 -18.65 24.65
N ASP A 64 -19.68 -19.01 25.88
CA ASP A 64 -18.81 -18.96 27.05
C ASP A 64 -17.68 -20.00 26.99
N GLU A 65 -17.98 -21.25 26.60
CA GLU A 65 -16.97 -22.28 26.38
C GLU A 65 -15.92 -21.85 25.36
N LYS A 66 -16.38 -21.27 24.24
CA LYS A 66 -15.50 -20.88 23.14
C LYS A 66 -14.77 -19.56 23.42
N SER A 67 -15.37 -18.64 24.16
CA SER A 67 -14.71 -17.39 24.59
C SER A 67 -13.56 -17.69 25.57
N VAL A 68 -13.75 -18.59 26.55
CA VAL A 68 -12.72 -19.00 27.52
C VAL A 68 -11.54 -19.70 26.83
N VAL A 69 -11.79 -20.52 25.79
CA VAL A 69 -10.72 -21.14 24.99
C VAL A 69 -9.91 -20.10 24.22
N HIS A 70 -10.53 -18.99 23.81
CA HIS A 70 -9.86 -17.88 23.14
C HIS A 70 -9.10 -16.96 24.12
N GLU A 71 -9.62 -16.71 25.31
CA GLU A 71 -8.91 -15.95 26.36
C GLU A 71 -7.61 -16.63 26.81
N ARG A 72 -7.56 -17.98 26.82
CA ARG A 72 -6.33 -18.75 27.10
C ARG A 72 -5.22 -18.55 26.06
N ARG A 73 -5.52 -17.96 24.91
CA ARG A 73 -4.55 -17.52 23.91
C ARG A 73 -4.36 -16.02 24.08
N HIS A 74 -3.59 -15.61 25.11
CA HIS A 74 -3.26 -14.22 25.49
C HIS A 74 -3.14 -13.21 24.33
N THR A 75 -4.27 -12.76 23.78
CA THR A 75 -4.36 -11.76 22.72
C THR A 75 -5.64 -10.99 22.96
N ASP A 76 -5.55 -9.67 23.09
CA ASP A 76 -6.69 -8.75 23.28
C ASP A 76 -7.64 -8.69 22.07
N THR A 77 -7.54 -9.64 21.14
CA THR A 77 -8.27 -9.64 19.87
C THR A 77 -9.37 -10.69 19.91
N GLN A 78 -10.58 -10.28 20.28
CA GLN A 78 -11.76 -11.15 20.23
C GLN A 78 -12.21 -11.31 18.78
N TYR A 79 -12.02 -12.51 18.22
CA TYR A 79 -12.64 -12.95 16.97
C TYR A 79 -13.53 -14.16 17.29
N MET A 80 -14.55 -14.41 16.47
CA MET A 80 -15.45 -15.57 16.60
C MET A 80 -15.16 -16.60 15.51
N PRO A 81 -14.00 -17.29 15.50
CA PRO A 81 -13.58 -18.16 14.38
C PRO A 81 -14.33 -19.48 14.29
N PHE A 82 -15.13 -19.81 15.29
CA PHE A 82 -15.81 -21.08 15.39
C PHE A 82 -17.20 -21.07 14.72
N ALA A 83 -17.74 -19.91 14.36
CA ALA A 83 -18.99 -19.80 13.62
C ALA A 83 -18.79 -18.98 12.34
N MET A 84 -18.99 -19.60 11.18
CA MET A 84 -18.82 -18.95 9.87
C MET A 84 -20.01 -18.06 9.51
N SER A 85 -21.21 -18.44 9.97
CA SER A 85 -22.46 -17.73 9.75
C SER A 85 -23.43 -17.98 10.91
N VAL A 86 -24.54 -17.25 10.97
CA VAL A 86 -25.61 -17.49 11.97
C VAL A 86 -26.24 -18.88 11.78
N GLU A 87 -26.30 -19.35 10.54
CA GLU A 87 -26.81 -20.69 10.22
C GLU A 87 -25.86 -21.78 10.70
N ASP A 88 -24.56 -21.61 10.48
CA ASP A 88 -23.54 -22.52 10.99
C ASP A 88 -23.56 -22.55 12.53
N LEU A 89 -23.63 -21.38 13.18
CA LEU A 89 -23.81 -21.28 14.63
C LEU A 89 -25.05 -22.05 15.10
N ARG A 90 -26.20 -21.82 14.46
CA ARG A 90 -27.46 -22.52 14.76
C ARG A 90 -27.30 -24.03 14.64
N ASN A 91 -26.68 -24.52 13.58
CA ASN A 91 -26.46 -25.94 13.34
C ASN A 91 -25.51 -26.57 14.36
N GLN A 92 -24.48 -25.83 14.81
CA GLN A 92 -23.58 -26.28 15.86
C GLN A 92 -24.29 -26.41 17.22
N ILE A 93 -25.20 -25.49 17.55
CA ILE A 93 -26.02 -25.60 18.76
C ILE A 93 -27.03 -26.74 18.68
N ILE A 94 -27.71 -26.91 17.53
CA ILE A 94 -28.68 -28.00 17.34
C ILE A 94 -28.01 -29.38 17.54
N LYS A 95 -26.77 -29.57 17.08
CA LYS A 95 -26.01 -30.81 17.31
C LYS A 95 -25.74 -31.12 18.79
N ARG A 96 -25.82 -30.13 19.67
CA ARG A 96 -25.61 -30.28 21.13
C ARG A 96 -26.92 -30.50 21.90
N LEU A 97 -28.05 -30.29 21.25
CA LEU A 97 -29.39 -30.42 21.83
C LEU A 97 -30.00 -31.78 21.49
N PRO A 98 -30.92 -32.31 22.32
CA PRO A 98 -31.63 -33.55 22.01
C PRO A 98 -32.49 -33.41 20.75
N GLU A 99 -32.65 -34.51 20.02
CA GLU A 99 -33.44 -34.57 18.78
C GLU A 99 -34.88 -34.09 19.03
N GLY A 100 -35.37 -33.18 18.18
CA GLY A 100 -36.71 -32.58 18.31
C GLY A 100 -36.77 -31.25 19.09
N THR A 101 -35.65 -30.73 19.59
CA THR A 101 -35.63 -29.42 20.27
C THR A 101 -36.00 -28.28 19.29
N PRO A 102 -36.96 -27.41 19.62
CA PRO A 102 -37.29 -26.24 18.80
C PRO A 102 -36.10 -25.26 18.69
N ALA A 103 -35.67 -24.97 17.47
CA ALA A 103 -34.58 -24.03 17.21
C ALA A 103 -35.08 -22.75 16.53
N PRO A 104 -34.68 -21.56 17.00
CA PRO A 104 -35.14 -20.28 16.45
C PRO A 104 -34.65 -20.07 15.02
N SER A 105 -35.28 -19.14 14.30
CA SER A 105 -34.83 -18.75 12.95
C SER A 105 -33.48 -18.01 13.03
N THR A 106 -32.71 -18.05 11.94
CA THR A 106 -31.42 -17.33 11.84
C THR A 106 -31.61 -15.82 12.03
N SER A 107 -32.69 -15.25 11.50
CA SER A 107 -33.06 -13.85 11.72
C SER A 107 -33.30 -13.52 13.20
N TRP A 108 -33.97 -14.41 13.94
CA TRP A 108 -34.24 -14.20 15.36
C TRP A 108 -32.98 -14.34 16.23
N ILE A 109 -32.09 -15.28 15.89
CA ILE A 109 -30.76 -15.39 16.52
C ILE A 109 -29.97 -14.09 16.31
N ARG A 110 -29.96 -13.56 15.08
CA ARG A 110 -29.28 -12.29 14.75
C ARG A 110 -29.81 -11.10 15.56
N LEU A 111 -31.11 -11.00 15.79
CA LEU A 111 -31.70 -9.90 16.57
C LEU A 111 -31.40 -10.02 18.07
N ASN A 112 -31.00 -11.20 18.55
CA ASN A 112 -30.56 -11.40 19.95
C ASN A 112 -29.10 -11.03 20.20
N PHE A 113 -28.37 -10.60 19.17
CA PHE A 113 -27.03 -10.04 19.28
C PHE A 113 -27.07 -8.54 19.56
N CYS A 114 -25.91 -7.91 19.78
CA CYS A 114 -25.79 -6.47 19.82
C CYS A 114 -25.87 -5.86 18.40
N PRO A 115 -26.50 -4.69 18.25
CA PRO A 115 -26.54 -3.99 16.97
C PRO A 115 -25.13 -3.57 16.53
N SER A 116 -24.85 -3.64 15.22
CA SER A 116 -23.55 -3.21 14.67
C SER A 116 -23.27 -1.73 14.88
N ASN A 117 -24.31 -0.89 14.82
CA ASN A 117 -24.23 0.53 15.16
C ASN A 117 -25.46 0.90 16.02
N PRO A 118 -25.25 1.30 17.29
CA PRO A 118 -26.34 1.63 18.21
C PRO A 118 -27.08 2.93 17.85
N MET A 119 -26.55 3.74 16.93
CA MET A 119 -27.12 5.04 16.56
C MET A 119 -28.13 4.98 15.40
N HIS A 120 -28.32 3.82 14.76
CA HIS A 120 -29.36 3.66 13.73
C HIS A 120 -30.70 3.27 14.34
N ASN A 121 -31.81 3.76 13.77
CA ASN A 121 -33.17 3.39 14.19
C ASN A 121 -33.40 1.86 14.20
N SER A 122 -32.75 1.11 13.30
CA SER A 122 -32.82 -0.35 13.27
C SER A 122 -32.25 -1.04 14.51
N ALA A 123 -31.44 -0.35 15.32
CA ALA A 123 -30.89 -0.87 16.56
C ALA A 123 -31.99 -1.19 17.60
N GLN A 124 -33.15 -0.51 17.52
CA GLN A 124 -34.30 -0.75 18.39
C GLN A 124 -34.85 -2.19 18.29
N ASN A 125 -34.60 -2.86 17.17
CA ASN A 125 -35.06 -4.23 16.95
C ASN A 125 -34.13 -5.29 17.58
N TYR A 126 -32.96 -4.90 18.07
CA TYR A 126 -31.99 -5.82 18.68
C TYR A 126 -32.22 -5.91 20.18
N THR A 127 -32.28 -7.13 20.72
CA THR A 127 -32.49 -7.36 22.16
C THR A 127 -31.19 -7.30 22.95
N GLY A 128 -30.03 -7.54 22.29
CA GLY A 128 -28.72 -7.56 22.95
C GLY A 128 -28.54 -8.68 23.97
N LYS A 129 -29.36 -9.75 23.93
CA LYS A 129 -29.31 -10.88 24.88
C LYS A 129 -27.91 -11.52 24.95
N PHE A 130 -27.18 -11.55 23.85
CA PHE A 130 -25.78 -12.01 23.81
C PHE A 130 -24.85 -10.87 23.38
N ASN A 131 -23.72 -10.73 24.06
CA ASN A 131 -22.68 -9.74 23.76
C ASN A 131 -21.82 -10.14 22.54
N VAL A 132 -22.50 -10.41 21.42
CA VAL A 132 -21.92 -10.74 20.12
C VAL A 132 -22.37 -9.65 19.16
N LYS A 133 -21.51 -9.18 18.25
CA LYS A 133 -21.90 -8.21 17.22
C LYS A 133 -21.27 -8.57 15.89
N PHE A 134 -21.96 -8.22 14.80
CA PHE A 134 -21.33 -8.20 13.49
C PHE A 134 -20.41 -6.98 13.41
N ALA A 135 -19.12 -7.24 13.25
CA ALA A 135 -18.11 -6.22 13.06
C ALA A 135 -17.37 -6.47 11.74
N VAL A 136 -17.08 -5.40 11.01
CA VAL A 136 -16.13 -5.44 9.90
C VAL A 136 -14.72 -5.39 10.50
N GLN A 137 -13.85 -6.30 10.10
CA GLN A 137 -12.45 -6.25 10.50
C GLN A 137 -11.80 -4.98 9.93
N GLN A 138 -11.56 -4.00 10.79
CA GLN A 138 -10.86 -2.78 10.40
C GLN A 138 -9.35 -3.02 10.45
N ARG A 139 -8.62 -2.58 9.42
CA ARG A 139 -7.15 -2.69 9.36
C ARG A 139 -6.47 -1.54 10.10
N LEU A 140 -6.80 -1.36 11.38
CA LEU A 140 -6.25 -0.29 12.21
C LEU A 140 -5.07 -0.73 13.07
N LEU A 141 -4.85 -2.05 13.21
CA LEU A 141 -3.70 -2.59 13.93
C LEU A 141 -2.41 -2.15 13.23
N ARG A 142 -1.51 -1.52 13.97
CA ARG A 142 -0.20 -1.08 13.49
C ARG A 142 0.88 -1.81 14.27
N VAL A 143 1.81 -2.41 13.55
CA VAL A 143 3.07 -2.88 14.15
C VAL A 143 3.92 -1.65 14.41
N GLN A 144 4.30 -1.41 15.67
CA GLN A 144 5.22 -0.33 16.01
C GLN A 144 6.65 -0.86 15.98
N HIS A 145 7.52 -0.21 15.22
CA HIS A 145 8.94 -0.47 15.23
C HIS A 145 9.61 0.33 16.34
N ALA A 146 10.65 -0.22 16.99
CA ALA A 146 11.35 0.45 18.10
C ALA A 146 11.87 1.85 17.70
N ASP A 147 12.35 1.99 16.46
CA ASP A 147 12.85 3.27 15.93
C ASP A 147 11.76 4.26 15.48
N LEU A 148 10.48 3.98 15.69
CA LEU A 148 9.39 4.88 15.28
C LEU A 148 9.57 6.31 15.83
N PRO A 149 9.90 6.53 17.12
CA PRO A 149 10.14 7.88 17.63
C PRO A 149 11.35 8.56 16.98
N TYR A 150 12.43 7.81 16.76
CA TYR A 150 13.65 8.31 16.11
C TYR A 150 13.36 8.74 14.66
N GLY A 151 12.75 7.86 13.85
CA GLY A 151 12.41 8.15 12.46
C GLY A 151 11.43 9.32 12.33
N LYS A 152 10.47 9.43 13.26
CA LYS A 152 9.56 10.58 13.33
C LYS A 152 10.31 11.88 13.64
N HIS A 153 11.25 11.87 14.58
CA HIS A 153 12.03 13.06 14.91
C HIS A 153 12.98 13.47 13.79
N GLN A 154 13.60 12.50 13.11
CA GLN A 154 14.40 12.75 11.91
C GLN A 154 13.58 13.50 10.84
N PHE A 155 12.30 13.17 10.71
CA PHE A 155 11.39 13.86 9.81
C PHE A 155 11.08 15.30 10.25
N TYR A 156 11.03 15.58 11.56
CA TYR A 156 10.91 16.96 12.04
C TYR A 156 12.16 17.78 11.74
N LEU A 157 13.35 17.24 12.00
CA LEU A 157 14.62 17.90 11.67
C LEU A 157 14.74 18.21 10.17
N LEU A 158 14.26 17.31 9.30
CA LEU A 158 14.18 17.55 7.85
C LEU A 158 13.27 18.72 7.51
N LYS A 159 12.11 18.83 8.16
CA LYS A 159 11.15 19.92 7.91
C LYS A 159 11.71 21.26 8.37
N ASP A 160 12.33 21.31 9.54
CA ASP A 160 13.01 22.51 10.04
C ASP A 160 14.12 22.93 9.07
N PHE A 161 14.94 21.97 8.61
CA PHE A 161 15.95 22.22 7.58
C PHE A 161 15.35 22.76 6.27
N ALA A 162 14.27 22.15 5.79
CA ALA A 162 13.58 22.59 4.57
C ALA A 162 13.05 24.03 4.72
N CYS A 163 12.47 24.38 5.87
CA CYS A 163 11.98 25.73 6.13
C CYS A 163 13.14 26.75 6.23
N LYS A 164 14.25 26.38 6.88
CA LYS A 164 15.46 27.23 6.95
C LYS A 164 16.00 27.56 5.56
N TRP A 165 16.01 26.59 4.64
CA TRP A 165 16.56 26.72 3.29
C TRP A 165 15.49 26.88 2.20
N ARG A 166 14.29 27.35 2.57
CA ARG A 166 13.08 27.36 1.72
C ARG A 166 13.29 27.91 0.30
N ASP A 167 14.04 29.00 0.18
CA ASP A 167 14.27 29.67 -1.10
C ASP A 167 15.24 28.89 -2.02
N HIS A 168 16.03 27.97 -1.45
CA HIS A 168 17.07 27.21 -2.15
C HIS A 168 16.82 25.70 -2.18
N VAL A 169 15.67 25.25 -1.69
CA VAL A 169 15.31 23.83 -1.59
C VAL A 169 14.11 23.42 -2.44
N VAL A 170 14.22 22.24 -3.03
CA VAL A 170 13.09 21.43 -3.52
C VAL A 170 12.95 20.22 -2.61
N LEU A 171 11.76 20.02 -2.06
CA LEU A 171 11.44 18.85 -1.24
C LEU A 171 10.52 17.93 -2.04
N GLN A 172 10.90 16.67 -2.16
CA GLN A 172 10.10 15.64 -2.82
C GLN A 172 9.89 14.42 -1.94
N SER A 173 8.75 13.77 -2.13
CA SER A 173 8.35 12.55 -1.45
C SER A 173 8.02 11.50 -2.50
N LEU A 174 8.74 10.39 -2.46
CA LEU A 174 8.64 9.32 -3.44
C LEU A 174 8.04 8.06 -2.82
N ASP A 175 7.20 7.37 -3.59
CA ASP A 175 6.71 6.04 -3.25
C ASP A 175 6.13 5.31 -4.47
N ASP A 176 6.04 3.98 -4.36
CA ASP A 176 5.36 3.14 -5.33
C ASP A 176 3.96 2.77 -4.85
N LYS A 177 2.97 2.98 -5.71
CA LYS A 177 1.62 2.49 -5.45
C LYS A 177 1.59 0.96 -5.58
N ALA A 178 0.70 0.34 -4.82
CA ALA A 178 0.32 -1.05 -5.00
C ALA A 178 0.02 -1.35 -6.49
N ILE A 179 0.52 -2.50 -6.93
CA ILE A 179 0.45 -2.95 -8.33
C ILE A 179 -1.01 -2.99 -8.76
N VAL A 180 -1.31 -2.34 -9.87
CA VAL A 180 -2.61 -2.43 -10.52
C VAL A 180 -2.64 -3.72 -11.35
N PRO A 181 -3.55 -4.66 -11.03
CA PRO A 181 -3.63 -5.94 -11.71
C PRO A 181 -4.20 -5.78 -13.13
N ILE A 182 -3.60 -6.47 -14.11
CA ILE A 182 -4.00 -6.40 -15.51
C ILE A 182 -4.32 -7.79 -16.03
N GLY A 183 -5.53 -7.99 -16.52
CA GLY A 183 -5.99 -9.25 -17.08
C GLY A 183 -5.47 -9.57 -18.47
N GLU A 184 -5.66 -10.81 -18.88
CA GLU A 184 -5.41 -11.29 -20.24
C GLU A 184 -6.54 -10.85 -21.19
N PRO A 185 -6.35 -10.85 -22.52
CA PRO A 185 -7.36 -10.37 -23.45
C PRO A 185 -8.68 -11.17 -23.37
N GLY A 186 -9.79 -10.49 -23.10
CA GLY A 186 -11.11 -11.08 -22.86
C GLY A 186 -11.35 -11.53 -21.41
N GLN A 187 -10.39 -11.26 -20.53
CA GLN A 187 -10.35 -11.70 -19.14
C GLN A 187 -9.91 -10.54 -18.24
N ALA A 188 -10.64 -9.42 -18.29
CA ALA A 188 -10.33 -8.23 -17.49
C ALA A 188 -10.33 -8.55 -15.99
N VAL A 189 -9.32 -8.04 -15.29
CA VAL A 189 -9.12 -8.22 -13.85
C VAL A 189 -9.48 -6.95 -13.12
N SER A 190 -10.23 -7.07 -12.03
CA SER A 190 -10.59 -5.95 -11.16
C SER A 190 -9.34 -5.34 -10.52
N THR A 191 -9.26 -4.00 -10.47
CA THR A 191 -8.21 -3.28 -9.74
C THR A 191 -8.23 -3.53 -8.23
N GLY A 192 -9.28 -4.18 -7.71
CA GLY A 192 -9.48 -4.44 -6.28
C GLY A 192 -10.00 -3.22 -5.50
N VAL A 193 -10.09 -2.05 -6.12
CA VAL A 193 -10.59 -0.83 -5.47
C VAL A 193 -12.10 -0.76 -5.62
N ARG A 194 -12.80 -1.01 -4.51
CA ARG A 194 -14.27 -0.96 -4.43
C ARG A 194 -14.71 0.43 -3.99
N ALA A 195 -15.64 1.03 -4.72
CA ALA A 195 -16.38 2.16 -4.20
C ALA A 195 -17.50 1.67 -3.25
N HIS A 196 -17.99 2.54 -2.37
CA HIS A 196 -19.19 2.26 -1.59
C HIS A 196 -20.46 2.18 -2.44
N HIS A 197 -20.41 2.66 -3.69
CA HIS A 197 -21.52 2.69 -4.63
C HIS A 197 -21.15 1.99 -5.95
N GLY A 198 -22.16 1.54 -6.69
CA GLY A 198 -21.98 0.95 -8.02
C GLY A 198 -21.34 1.92 -9.02
N GLY A 199 -20.56 1.39 -9.96
CA GLY A 199 -19.96 2.17 -11.04
C GLY A 199 -20.94 2.45 -12.19
N LEU A 200 -20.64 3.47 -12.99
CA LEU A 200 -21.36 3.73 -14.25
C LEU A 200 -20.93 2.70 -15.31
N VAL A 201 -21.89 2.04 -15.94
CA VAL A 201 -21.66 1.02 -16.98
C VAL A 201 -22.58 1.33 -18.16
N SER A 202 -22.04 1.31 -19.38
CA SER A 202 -22.80 1.57 -20.61
C SER A 202 -23.43 0.30 -21.21
N ASP A 203 -22.93 -0.88 -20.84
CA ASP A 203 -23.48 -2.17 -21.26
C ASP A 203 -24.56 -2.62 -20.24
N PRO A 204 -25.82 -2.88 -20.68
CA PRO A 204 -26.87 -3.42 -19.80
C PRO A 204 -26.58 -4.86 -19.32
N ARG A 205 -25.57 -5.54 -19.86
CA ARG A 205 -25.10 -6.85 -19.37
C ARG A 205 -24.41 -6.72 -18.01
N GLN A 206 -24.20 -7.88 -17.37
CA GLN A 206 -23.52 -7.96 -16.08
C GLN A 206 -22.08 -7.43 -16.18
N ASN A 207 -21.73 -6.49 -15.30
CA ASN A 207 -20.36 -6.00 -15.14
C ASN A 207 -19.51 -7.08 -14.44
N LEU A 208 -18.84 -7.91 -15.24
CA LEU A 208 -18.04 -9.05 -14.78
C LEU A 208 -16.55 -8.75 -14.92
N ALA A 209 -15.78 -9.11 -13.89
CA ALA A 209 -14.33 -9.04 -13.88
C ALA A 209 -13.77 -10.26 -13.13
N LEU A 210 -12.59 -10.71 -13.55
CA LEU A 210 -11.81 -11.68 -12.80
C LEU A 210 -11.30 -11.05 -11.49
N ASP A 211 -11.08 -11.92 -10.50
CA ASP A 211 -10.44 -11.52 -9.27
C ASP A 211 -8.92 -11.31 -9.45
N HIS A 212 -8.31 -10.61 -8.50
CA HIS A 212 -6.93 -10.13 -8.53
C HIS A 212 -5.83 -11.22 -8.48
N ASP A 213 -6.17 -12.51 -8.43
CA ASP A 213 -5.17 -13.58 -8.31
C ASP A 213 -4.70 -14.17 -9.66
N PHE A 214 -5.41 -13.90 -10.76
CA PHE A 214 -5.22 -14.60 -12.04
C PHE A 214 -4.52 -13.77 -13.11
N HIS A 215 -3.39 -13.13 -12.79
CA HIS A 215 -2.63 -12.36 -13.78
C HIS A 215 -1.12 -12.29 -13.51
N VAL A 216 -0.34 -12.26 -14.60
CA VAL A 216 1.12 -11.99 -14.57
C VAL A 216 1.41 -10.52 -14.86
N ALA A 217 0.62 -9.92 -15.75
CA ALA A 217 0.72 -8.51 -16.12
C ALA A 217 0.34 -7.59 -14.96
N GLY A 218 0.95 -6.42 -14.89
CA GLY A 218 0.63 -5.44 -13.87
C GLY A 218 1.18 -4.08 -14.25
N ILE A 219 0.59 -3.03 -13.70
CA ILE A 219 1.08 -1.67 -13.84
C ILE A 219 1.50 -1.18 -12.46
N VAL A 220 2.66 -0.51 -12.39
CA VAL A 220 3.22 0.07 -11.17
C VAL A 220 3.21 1.59 -11.32
N PRO A 221 2.24 2.29 -10.71
CA PRO A 221 2.27 3.75 -10.63
C PRO A 221 3.30 4.18 -9.58
N SER A 222 4.30 4.97 -9.97
CA SER A 222 5.23 5.61 -9.06
C SER A 222 4.84 7.06 -8.84
N VAL A 223 4.80 7.50 -7.59
CA VAL A 223 4.45 8.85 -7.23
C VAL A 223 5.70 9.63 -6.87
N CYS A 224 5.87 10.79 -7.50
CA CYS A 224 6.77 11.85 -7.09
C CYS A 224 5.91 13.04 -6.66
N PHE A 225 5.80 13.25 -5.35
CA PHE A 225 5.10 14.39 -4.80
C PHE A 225 6.11 15.49 -4.45
N VAL A 226 6.11 16.59 -5.22
CA VAL A 226 6.95 17.75 -4.94
C VAL A 226 6.19 18.69 -4.03
N VAL A 227 6.76 18.93 -2.85
CA VAL A 227 6.10 19.60 -1.74
C VAL A 227 6.37 21.10 -1.79
N ASP A 228 5.30 21.90 -1.67
CA ASP A 228 5.43 23.32 -1.38
C ASP A 228 5.89 23.48 0.06
N VAL A 229 7.16 23.84 0.24
CA VAL A 229 7.74 24.01 1.57
C VAL A 229 7.10 25.23 2.24
N PRO A 230 6.40 25.05 3.38
CA PRO A 230 5.79 26.16 4.11
C PRO A 230 6.84 27.03 4.80
N GLU A 231 6.39 28.16 5.36
CA GLU A 231 7.25 29.05 6.14
C GLU A 231 7.62 28.45 7.50
N ASN A 232 6.71 27.68 8.11
CA ASN A 232 6.94 27.04 9.39
C ASN A 232 6.91 25.51 9.28
N SER A 233 7.82 24.83 9.99
CA SER A 233 7.92 23.37 9.99
C SER A 233 6.70 22.65 10.58
N LYS A 234 5.87 23.36 11.34
CA LYS A 234 4.61 22.87 11.92
C LYS A 234 3.43 22.93 10.94
N ASP A 235 3.56 23.65 9.84
CA ASP A 235 2.50 23.80 8.84
C ASP A 235 2.36 22.56 7.95
N SER A 236 1.46 22.63 6.97
CA SER A 236 1.12 21.50 6.11
C SER A 236 2.15 21.25 5.01
N PHE A 237 2.88 20.14 5.10
CA PHE A 237 3.76 19.60 4.04
C PHE A 237 2.99 18.71 3.04
N TYR A 238 1.72 19.02 2.81
CA TYR A 238 0.84 18.24 1.91
C TYR A 238 0.30 19.11 0.77
N ASN A 239 0.83 20.31 0.57
CA ASN A 239 0.58 21.15 -0.61
C ASN A 239 1.71 20.92 -1.62
N GLY A 240 1.43 21.13 -2.90
CA GLY A 240 2.37 20.94 -4.00
C GLY A 240 1.84 20.05 -5.11
N THR A 241 2.72 19.74 -6.05
CA THR A 241 2.40 19.06 -7.31
C THR A 241 2.62 17.55 -7.21
N VAL A 242 1.66 16.77 -7.71
CA VAL A 242 1.74 15.31 -7.73
C VAL A 242 2.05 14.85 -9.15
N HIS A 243 3.20 14.22 -9.32
CA HIS A 243 3.62 13.57 -10.54
C HIS A 243 3.49 12.05 -10.42
N VAL A 244 2.97 11.38 -11.44
CA VAL A 244 2.72 9.95 -11.45
C VAL A 244 3.31 9.33 -12.71
N THR A 245 4.29 8.46 -12.55
CA THR A 245 4.86 7.69 -13.65
C THR A 245 4.17 6.34 -13.75
N VAL A 246 3.61 6.00 -14.91
CA VAL A 246 2.86 4.75 -15.11
C VAL A 246 3.75 3.76 -15.86
N LYS A 247 4.15 2.68 -15.18
CA LYS A 247 5.11 1.69 -15.70
C LYS A 247 4.48 0.31 -15.81
N GLU A 248 4.85 -0.46 -16.82
CA GLU A 248 4.46 -1.88 -16.83
C GLU A 248 5.47 -2.74 -16.06
N LYS A 249 4.95 -3.69 -15.29
CA LYS A 249 5.72 -4.47 -14.31
C LYS A 249 6.76 -5.40 -14.95
N VAL A 250 6.54 -5.85 -16.19
CA VAL A 250 7.31 -6.93 -16.81
C VAL A 250 8.65 -6.43 -17.32
N PHE A 251 8.69 -5.47 -18.24
CA PHE A 251 9.92 -4.94 -18.85
C PHE A 251 10.32 -3.55 -18.34
N GLU A 252 9.49 -2.90 -17.54
CA GLU A 252 9.81 -1.62 -16.88
C GLU A 252 9.77 -1.74 -15.35
N PRO A 253 10.52 -2.70 -14.75
CA PRO A 253 10.50 -2.89 -13.32
C PRO A 253 11.04 -1.66 -12.58
N SER A 254 10.43 -1.34 -11.44
CA SER A 254 10.98 -0.42 -10.45
C SER A 254 12.39 -0.85 -10.05
N SER A 255 13.28 0.13 -10.02
CA SER A 255 14.68 -0.01 -9.60
C SER A 255 15.20 1.37 -9.19
N PRO A 256 16.24 1.45 -8.34
CA PRO A 256 16.78 2.74 -7.90
C PRO A 256 17.16 3.65 -9.07
N LEU A 257 17.80 3.09 -10.10
CA LEU A 257 18.27 3.84 -11.27
C LEU A 257 17.10 4.38 -12.09
N ARG A 258 16.06 3.56 -12.29
CA ARG A 258 14.85 3.98 -13.01
C ARG A 258 14.13 5.11 -12.29
N HIS A 259 13.92 4.97 -10.97
CA HIS A 259 13.32 6.05 -10.17
C HIS A 259 14.11 7.35 -10.24
N SER A 260 15.44 7.24 -10.23
CA SER A 260 16.33 8.40 -10.33
C SER A 260 16.21 9.07 -11.70
N THR A 261 16.18 8.29 -12.78
CA THR A 261 16.00 8.77 -14.15
C THR A 261 14.65 9.49 -14.32
N GLU A 262 13.58 8.89 -13.79
CA GLU A 262 12.23 9.46 -13.79
C GLU A 262 12.18 10.76 -13.00
N THR A 263 12.81 10.77 -11.81
CA THR A 263 12.85 11.96 -10.95
C THR A 263 13.63 13.10 -11.60
N ILE A 264 14.80 12.82 -12.19
CA ILE A 264 15.59 13.83 -12.91
C ILE A 264 14.79 14.40 -14.07
N SER A 265 14.08 13.56 -14.83
CA SER A 265 13.25 14.01 -15.95
C SER A 265 12.12 14.94 -15.48
N ILE A 266 11.49 14.63 -14.35
CA ILE A 266 10.47 15.49 -13.73
C ILE A 266 11.10 16.81 -13.25
N VAL A 267 12.21 16.75 -12.53
CA VAL A 267 12.88 17.95 -12.01
C VAL A 267 13.34 18.87 -13.15
N ARG A 268 13.99 18.33 -14.19
CA ARG A 268 14.42 19.11 -15.35
C ARG A 268 13.26 19.75 -16.10
N LYS A 269 12.10 19.09 -16.17
CA LYS A 269 10.96 19.61 -16.93
C LYS A 269 10.17 20.69 -16.19
N TYR A 270 10.07 20.61 -14.86
CA TYR A 270 9.17 21.47 -14.07
C TYR A 270 9.89 22.39 -13.08
N PHE A 271 11.15 22.11 -12.76
CA PHE A 271 11.92 22.79 -11.72
C PHE A 271 13.34 23.14 -12.22
N SER A 272 13.47 23.46 -13.52
CA SER A 272 14.70 23.92 -14.18
C SER A 272 14.38 25.06 -15.14
N HIS A 273 15.33 25.98 -15.30
CA HIS A 273 15.25 27.06 -16.30
C HIS A 273 15.96 26.74 -17.61
N ASN A 274 16.88 25.76 -17.60
CA ASN A 274 17.74 25.42 -18.73
C ASN A 274 17.61 23.96 -19.18
N ASP A 275 16.58 23.26 -18.69
CA ASP A 275 16.29 21.83 -18.92
C ASP A 275 17.41 20.87 -18.49
N VAL A 276 18.42 21.34 -17.74
CA VAL A 276 19.57 20.55 -17.30
C VAL A 276 19.71 20.57 -15.78
N ASP A 277 19.85 21.75 -15.21
CA ASP A 277 20.15 21.96 -13.80
C ASP A 277 18.87 22.25 -13.01
N MET A 278 18.75 21.71 -11.79
CA MET A 278 17.62 22.09 -10.95
C MET A 278 17.75 23.57 -10.56
N GLU A 279 16.67 24.35 -10.67
CA GLU A 279 16.64 25.78 -10.37
C GLU A 279 17.26 26.09 -9.00
N LYS A 280 16.84 25.32 -7.99
CA LYS A 280 17.32 25.43 -6.62
C LYS A 280 18.48 24.44 -6.39
N PRO A 281 19.51 24.79 -5.62
CA PRO A 281 20.70 23.93 -5.46
C PRO A 281 20.59 22.83 -4.40
N ILE A 282 19.49 22.79 -3.62
CA ILE A 282 19.30 21.80 -2.54
C ILE A 282 18.11 20.90 -2.88
N LEU A 283 18.34 19.58 -2.92
CA LEU A 283 17.28 18.58 -3.09
C LEU A 283 17.11 17.74 -1.83
N LEU A 284 15.89 17.71 -1.31
CA LEU A 284 15.51 16.87 -0.19
C LEU A 284 14.53 15.80 -0.67
N ARG A 285 14.75 14.56 -0.24
CA ARG A 285 13.94 13.41 -0.62
C ARG A 285 13.45 12.65 0.61
N ILE A 286 12.18 12.29 0.59
CA ILE A 286 11.53 11.43 1.59
C ILE A 286 11.06 10.16 0.90
N THR A 287 11.28 9.01 1.52
CA THR A 287 10.83 7.69 1.01
C THR A 287 10.33 6.79 2.14
N ASP A 288 9.62 5.72 1.79
CA ASP A 288 9.21 4.68 2.75
C ASP A 288 10.39 3.78 3.19
N GLY A 289 11.46 3.75 2.40
CA GLY A 289 12.64 2.92 2.63
C GLY A 289 12.52 1.48 2.12
N GLY A 290 11.62 1.22 1.16
CA GLY A 290 11.54 -0.03 0.41
C GLY A 290 12.87 -0.40 -0.29
N PRO A 291 12.99 -1.61 -0.87
CA PRO A 291 14.25 -2.09 -1.43
C PRO A 291 14.93 -1.12 -2.42
N ASP A 292 14.13 -0.41 -3.20
CA ASP A 292 14.62 0.54 -4.21
C ASP A 292 14.91 1.95 -3.65
N HIS A 293 14.54 2.21 -2.40
CA HIS A 293 14.70 3.49 -1.71
C HIS A 293 15.49 3.39 -0.40
N ARG A 294 16.00 2.20 -0.06
CA ARG A 294 16.70 1.96 1.19
C ARG A 294 18.08 2.63 1.19
N THR A 295 18.22 3.70 1.97
CA THR A 295 19.42 4.55 2.09
C THR A 295 20.72 3.82 2.48
N THR A 296 20.62 2.63 3.08
CA THR A 296 21.80 1.81 3.43
C THR A 296 22.30 0.94 2.27
N TYR A 297 21.57 0.85 1.16
CA TYR A 297 21.99 0.04 0.01
C TYR A 297 22.90 0.85 -0.90
N ARG A 298 24.06 0.27 -1.24
CA ARG A 298 25.04 0.89 -2.16
C ARG A 298 24.41 1.32 -3.49
N SER A 299 23.52 0.51 -4.07
CA SER A 299 22.83 0.87 -5.31
C SER A 299 22.01 2.15 -5.19
N VAL A 300 21.36 2.38 -4.06
CA VAL A 300 20.56 3.60 -3.79
C VAL A 300 21.48 4.79 -3.55
N GLN A 301 22.57 4.61 -2.80
CA GLN A 301 23.58 5.65 -2.55
C GLN A 301 24.23 6.14 -3.86
N LEU A 302 24.61 5.20 -4.73
CA LEU A 302 25.14 5.49 -6.06
C LEU A 302 24.13 6.24 -6.93
N CYS A 303 22.85 5.87 -6.88
CA CYS A 303 21.80 6.60 -7.59
C CYS A 303 21.59 8.01 -7.03
N CYS A 304 21.66 8.20 -5.71
CA CYS A 304 21.63 9.53 -5.11
C CYS A 304 22.83 10.40 -5.57
N LEU A 305 24.02 9.79 -5.74
CA LEU A 305 25.18 10.48 -6.31
C LEU A 305 24.93 10.88 -7.78
N LEU A 306 24.36 9.99 -8.58
CA LEU A 306 24.03 10.29 -9.98
C LEU A 306 23.07 11.47 -10.08
N GLU A 307 22.03 11.51 -9.25
CA GLU A 307 21.11 12.65 -9.20
C GLU A 307 21.77 13.94 -8.73
N PHE A 308 22.63 13.85 -7.72
CA PHE A 308 23.40 14.98 -7.20
C PHE A 308 24.23 15.64 -8.30
N ILE A 309 24.86 14.83 -9.16
CA ILE A 309 25.65 15.32 -10.28
C ILE A 309 24.75 15.78 -11.43
N ALA A 310 23.74 14.98 -11.79
CA ALA A 310 22.88 15.23 -12.95
C ALA A 310 22.07 16.53 -12.85
N LEU A 311 21.78 16.99 -11.63
CA LEU A 311 21.00 18.20 -11.35
C LEU A 311 21.87 19.36 -10.83
N ASP A 312 23.20 19.21 -10.87
CA ASP A 312 24.20 20.14 -10.32
C ASP A 312 23.85 20.65 -8.91
N LEU A 313 23.66 19.72 -7.97
CA LEU A 313 23.24 20.08 -6.62
C LEU A 313 24.43 20.47 -5.74
N ASP A 314 24.21 21.42 -4.84
CA ASP A 314 25.17 21.72 -3.78
C ASP A 314 24.96 20.83 -2.56
N PHE A 315 23.72 20.39 -2.36
CA PHE A 315 23.33 19.49 -1.28
C PHE A 315 22.18 18.58 -1.68
N PHE A 316 22.33 17.31 -1.33
CA PHE A 316 21.28 16.31 -1.48
C PHE A 316 21.10 15.57 -0.16
N ALA A 317 19.86 15.36 0.28
CA ALA A 317 19.57 14.46 1.38
C ALA A 317 18.37 13.58 1.07
N CYS A 318 18.53 12.27 1.28
CA CYS A 318 17.47 11.28 1.23
C CYS A 318 17.23 10.71 2.62
N ILE A 319 15.99 10.83 3.11
CA ILE A 319 15.56 10.31 4.40
C ILE A 319 14.45 9.29 4.16
N ARG A 320 14.51 8.18 4.90
CA ARG A 320 13.50 7.12 4.83
C ARG A 320 12.75 6.97 6.14
N THR A 321 11.49 6.56 6.06
CA THR A 321 10.71 6.23 7.26
C THR A 321 11.24 4.99 7.99
N ALA A 322 10.94 4.88 9.28
CA ALA A 322 11.16 3.65 10.02
C ALA A 322 10.27 2.51 9.45
N PRO A 323 10.66 1.24 9.58
CA PRO A 323 9.80 0.13 9.20
C PRO A 323 8.41 0.24 9.85
N SER A 324 7.37 -0.15 9.11
CA SER A 324 5.96 -0.02 9.53
C SER A 324 5.48 1.43 9.78
N ALA A 325 6.25 2.43 9.33
CA ALA A 325 5.95 3.85 9.50
C ALA A 325 5.77 4.60 8.16
N SER A 326 5.54 3.87 7.05
CA SER A 326 5.38 4.44 5.70
C SER A 326 4.25 5.47 5.61
N TYR A 327 3.24 5.39 6.48
CA TYR A 327 2.16 6.39 6.57
C TYR A 327 2.61 7.82 6.93
N TYR A 328 3.85 8.01 7.40
CA TYR A 328 4.45 9.34 7.56
C TYR A 328 4.98 9.93 6.25
N ASN A 329 5.22 9.10 5.23
CA ASN A 329 5.64 9.55 3.90
C ASN A 329 4.52 10.37 3.24
N PRO A 330 4.73 11.65 2.90
CA PRO A 330 3.66 12.48 2.33
C PRO A 330 3.03 11.91 1.04
N ALA A 331 3.81 11.19 0.23
CA ALA A 331 3.36 10.50 -0.98
C ALA A 331 2.27 9.46 -0.70
N GLU A 332 2.30 8.76 0.44
CA GLU A 332 1.28 7.77 0.84
C GLU A 332 -0.12 8.41 0.87
N ARG A 333 -0.21 9.65 1.36
CA ARG A 333 -1.47 10.39 1.41
C ARG A 333 -1.95 10.76 0.01
N CYS A 334 -1.05 11.19 -0.87
CA CYS A 334 -1.35 11.54 -2.25
C CYS A 334 -1.83 10.31 -3.06
N MET A 335 -1.25 9.14 -2.80
CA MET A 335 -1.61 7.87 -3.42
C MET A 335 -3.05 7.43 -3.15
N SER A 336 -3.67 7.91 -2.07
CA SER A 336 -5.09 7.64 -1.80
C SER A 336 -6.00 8.23 -2.88
N THR A 337 -5.62 9.36 -3.48
CA THR A 337 -6.36 10.00 -4.60
C THR A 337 -6.35 9.11 -5.83
N LEU A 338 -5.25 8.40 -6.08
CA LEU A 338 -5.15 7.47 -7.21
C LEU A 338 -6.14 6.31 -7.09
N ASN A 339 -6.57 5.93 -5.88
CA ASN A 339 -7.61 4.92 -5.72
C ASN A 339 -8.93 5.35 -6.35
N ILE A 340 -9.25 6.66 -6.37
CA ILE A 340 -10.48 7.17 -6.98
C ILE A 340 -10.50 6.83 -8.48
N ALA A 341 -9.37 7.04 -9.17
CA ALA A 341 -9.25 6.65 -10.57
C ALA A 341 -9.34 5.13 -10.77
N LEU A 342 -8.97 4.31 -9.78
CA LEU A 342 -9.02 2.85 -9.87
C LEU A 342 -10.36 2.25 -9.45
N GLN A 343 -11.30 3.03 -8.90
CA GLN A 343 -12.59 2.53 -8.44
C GLN A 343 -13.43 1.94 -9.58
N ASN A 344 -13.99 0.75 -9.33
CA ASN A 344 -14.91 0.06 -10.24
C ASN A 344 -14.32 -0.14 -11.66
N VAL A 345 -13.01 -0.37 -11.75
CA VAL A 345 -12.31 -0.61 -13.01
C VAL A 345 -11.86 -2.06 -13.09
N ALA A 346 -12.03 -2.64 -14.27
CA ALA A 346 -11.37 -3.87 -14.65
C ALA A 346 -10.50 -3.60 -15.88
N LEU A 347 -9.26 -4.08 -15.85
CA LEU A 347 -8.29 -3.81 -16.91
C LEU A 347 -7.80 -5.12 -17.53
N GLN A 348 -7.48 -5.05 -18.82
CA GLN A 348 -6.85 -6.12 -19.57
C GLN A 348 -5.85 -5.52 -20.56
N ARG A 349 -4.84 -6.29 -20.91
CA ARG A 349 -3.94 -5.94 -22.02
C ARG A 349 -4.64 -6.12 -23.37
N GLY A 350 -4.13 -5.44 -24.40
CA GLY A 350 -4.51 -5.66 -25.79
C GLY A 350 -4.15 -7.07 -26.28
N ARG A 351 -4.75 -7.48 -27.41
CA ARG A 351 -4.39 -8.73 -28.09
C ARG A 351 -3.11 -8.53 -28.91
N MET A 352 -2.16 -9.44 -28.74
CA MET A 352 -0.99 -9.59 -29.61
C MET A 352 -1.32 -10.52 -30.80
N ILE A 353 -0.36 -10.70 -31.70
CA ILE A 353 -0.48 -11.68 -32.78
C ILE A 353 -0.73 -13.12 -32.25
N PRO A 354 -1.56 -13.95 -32.92
CA PRO A 354 -2.03 -15.23 -32.39
C PRO A 354 -0.93 -16.21 -31.97
N GLY A 355 0.19 -16.25 -32.69
CA GLY A 355 1.32 -17.12 -32.36
C GLY A 355 2.01 -16.73 -31.04
N LEU A 356 2.16 -15.44 -30.78
CA LEU A 356 2.74 -14.94 -29.53
C LEU A 356 1.74 -15.02 -28.37
N GLU A 357 0.45 -14.81 -28.64
CA GLU A 357 -0.61 -15.05 -27.65
C GLU A 357 -0.59 -16.48 -27.12
N MET A 358 -0.49 -17.46 -28.02
CA MET A 358 -0.41 -18.87 -27.65
C MET A 358 0.83 -19.18 -26.82
N GLN A 359 1.97 -18.56 -27.14
CA GLN A 359 3.20 -18.70 -26.34
C GLN A 359 3.04 -18.08 -24.95
N THR A 360 2.53 -16.85 -24.86
CA THR A 360 2.39 -16.11 -23.60
C THR A 360 1.43 -16.76 -22.62
N LYS A 361 0.38 -17.43 -23.10
CA LYS A 361 -0.52 -18.23 -22.25
C LYS A 361 0.20 -19.29 -21.42
N SER A 362 1.32 -19.81 -21.89
CA SER A 362 2.11 -20.81 -21.15
C SER A 362 3.02 -20.21 -20.07
N PHE A 363 3.20 -18.88 -20.07
CA PHE A 363 4.10 -18.19 -19.15
C PHE A 363 3.39 -17.83 -17.85
N THR A 364 3.47 -18.74 -16.87
CA THR A 364 2.87 -18.56 -15.55
C THR A 364 3.68 -17.68 -14.58
N SER A 365 4.84 -17.14 -14.99
CA SER A 365 5.68 -16.30 -14.15
C SER A 365 6.36 -15.17 -14.93
N LEU A 366 6.65 -14.07 -14.23
CA LEU A 366 7.41 -12.94 -14.77
C LEU A 366 8.78 -13.36 -15.30
N SER A 367 9.47 -14.27 -14.59
CA SER A 367 10.78 -14.77 -15.00
C SER A 367 10.74 -15.54 -16.32
N LYS A 368 9.72 -16.38 -16.53
CA LYS A 368 9.54 -17.12 -17.79
C LYS A 368 9.26 -16.16 -18.94
N LEU A 369 8.37 -15.19 -18.74
CA LEU A 369 8.03 -14.19 -19.75
C LEU A 369 9.25 -13.35 -20.13
N ARG A 370 10.01 -12.87 -19.14
CA ARG A 370 11.26 -12.12 -19.37
C ARG A 370 12.30 -12.94 -20.13
N ASN A 371 12.52 -14.19 -19.72
CA ASN A 371 13.49 -15.09 -20.38
C ASN A 371 13.07 -15.50 -21.81
N ALA A 372 11.78 -15.53 -22.10
CA ALA A 372 11.29 -15.75 -23.45
C ALA A 372 11.50 -14.51 -24.32
N ALA A 373 11.22 -13.33 -23.76
CA ALA A 373 11.39 -12.04 -24.44
C ALA A 373 12.86 -11.68 -24.72
N THR A 374 13.81 -12.12 -23.89
CA THR A 374 15.24 -11.97 -24.20
C THR A 374 15.67 -12.78 -25.42
N LYS A 375 15.00 -13.91 -25.69
CA LYS A 375 15.25 -14.75 -26.88
C LYS A 375 14.46 -14.30 -28.10
N ASN A 376 13.37 -13.57 -27.90
CA ASN A 376 12.46 -13.14 -28.95
C ASN A 376 12.12 -11.65 -28.78
N ALA A 377 12.84 -10.78 -29.49
CA ALA A 377 12.62 -9.34 -29.45
C ALA A 377 11.21 -8.93 -29.94
N CYS A 378 10.62 -9.69 -30.87
CA CYS A 378 9.26 -9.46 -31.35
C CYS A 378 8.24 -9.61 -30.21
N LEU A 379 8.43 -10.60 -29.33
CA LEU A 379 7.60 -10.78 -28.14
C LEU A 379 7.67 -9.58 -27.19
N LYS A 380 8.86 -9.02 -26.93
CA LYS A 380 9.02 -7.83 -26.07
C LYS A 380 8.23 -6.64 -26.65
N LYS A 381 8.36 -6.40 -27.95
CA LYS A 381 7.72 -5.27 -28.64
C LYS A 381 6.19 -5.39 -28.63
N GLU A 382 5.66 -6.51 -29.11
CA GLU A 382 4.21 -6.76 -29.17
C GLU A 382 3.56 -6.75 -27.78
N TYR A 383 4.26 -7.27 -26.76
CA TYR A 383 3.76 -7.24 -25.39
C TYR A 383 3.69 -5.81 -24.84
N LYS A 384 4.70 -4.97 -25.11
CA LYS A 384 4.67 -3.55 -24.73
C LYS A 384 3.52 -2.82 -25.43
N GLU A 385 3.31 -3.07 -26.72
CA GLU A 385 2.19 -2.51 -27.47
C GLU A 385 0.84 -2.97 -26.89
N ALA A 386 0.70 -4.25 -26.54
CA ALA A 386 -0.50 -4.75 -25.86
C ALA A 386 -0.72 -4.08 -24.48
N MET A 387 0.34 -3.81 -23.72
CA MET A 387 0.27 -3.12 -22.43
C MET A 387 -0.01 -1.62 -22.54
N SER A 388 0.25 -1.00 -23.69
CA SER A 388 -0.06 0.42 -23.90
C SER A 388 -1.56 0.72 -23.72
N VAL A 389 -2.45 -0.22 -24.07
CA VAL A 389 -3.90 -0.06 -23.95
C VAL A 389 -4.34 0.24 -22.50
N PRO A 390 -4.05 -0.62 -21.50
CA PRO A 390 -4.39 -0.32 -20.11
C PRO A 390 -3.55 0.83 -19.52
N ILE A 391 -2.33 1.06 -20.01
CA ILE A 391 -1.51 2.22 -19.59
C ILE A 391 -2.21 3.53 -19.95
N GLU A 392 -2.63 3.71 -21.20
CA GLU A 392 -3.28 4.94 -21.66
C GLU A 392 -4.61 5.18 -20.93
N ILE A 393 -5.39 4.13 -20.67
CA ILE A 393 -6.61 4.22 -19.84
C ILE A 393 -6.26 4.75 -18.44
N LEU A 394 -5.21 4.21 -17.81
CA LEU A 394 -4.80 4.67 -16.48
C LEU A 394 -4.24 6.08 -16.50
N LYS A 395 -3.44 6.44 -17.50
CA LYS A 395 -2.91 7.80 -17.66
C LYS A 395 -4.03 8.82 -17.81
N GLU A 396 -4.99 8.54 -18.69
CA GLU A 396 -6.16 9.39 -18.88
C GLU A 396 -6.93 9.56 -17.57
N ARG A 397 -7.19 8.47 -16.85
CA ARG A 397 -7.92 8.53 -15.58
C ARG A 397 -7.14 9.26 -14.48
N PHE A 398 -5.83 9.07 -14.38
CA PHE A 398 -4.99 9.79 -13.42
C PHE A 398 -4.88 11.28 -13.76
N SER A 399 -4.79 11.66 -15.04
CA SER A 399 -4.70 13.06 -15.48
C SER A 399 -5.95 13.89 -15.12
N ARG A 400 -7.10 13.23 -14.94
CA ARG A 400 -8.35 13.87 -14.51
C ARG A 400 -8.43 14.12 -13.01
N LEU A 401 -7.52 13.52 -12.22
CA LEU A 401 -7.49 13.69 -10.78
C LEU A 401 -6.91 15.05 -10.41
N LYS A 402 -7.36 15.56 -9.26
CA LYS A 402 -6.79 16.75 -8.64
C LYS A 402 -6.34 16.47 -7.23
N TRP A 403 -5.16 16.97 -6.87
CA TRP A 403 -4.65 17.02 -5.52
C TRP A 403 -4.76 18.46 -5.01
N LYS A 404 -5.64 18.69 -4.02
CA LYS A 404 -5.88 20.02 -3.42
C LYS A 404 -6.10 21.16 -4.42
N GLY A 405 -6.73 20.85 -5.55
CA GLY A 405 -7.05 21.82 -6.61
C GLY A 405 -6.08 21.78 -7.80
N GLU A 406 -4.87 21.28 -7.63
CA GLU A 406 -3.89 21.12 -8.71
C GLU A 406 -4.07 19.80 -9.44
N SER A 407 -3.79 19.78 -10.74
CA SER A 407 -3.95 18.58 -11.56
C SER A 407 -2.81 17.61 -11.31
N VAL A 408 -3.13 16.31 -11.25
CA VAL A 408 -2.11 15.26 -11.21
C VAL A 408 -1.45 15.16 -12.58
N VAL A 409 -0.13 15.29 -12.62
CA VAL A 409 0.66 15.22 -13.85
C VAL A 409 1.11 13.79 -14.08
N VAL A 410 0.91 13.27 -15.28
CA VAL A 410 1.21 11.87 -15.60
C VAL A 410 2.37 11.79 -16.58
N HIS A 411 3.28 10.83 -16.35
CA HIS A 411 4.49 10.62 -17.15
C HIS A 411 4.62 9.18 -17.64
N ASP A 412 5.41 9.04 -18.69
CA ASP A 412 5.90 7.77 -19.21
C ASP A 412 7.05 7.21 -18.38
N ALA A 413 7.16 5.88 -18.39
CA ALA A 413 8.30 5.18 -17.81
C ALA A 413 9.62 5.62 -18.47
N ALA A 414 10.69 5.71 -17.69
CA ALA A 414 12.01 5.98 -18.26
C ALA A 414 12.42 4.88 -19.25
N GLN A 415 13.04 5.26 -20.36
CA GLN A 415 13.55 4.31 -21.34
C GLN A 415 14.94 3.81 -20.94
N GLU A 416 15.35 2.66 -21.49
CA GLU A 416 16.62 2.00 -21.12
C GLU A 416 17.84 2.86 -21.52
N ASP A 417 17.76 3.60 -22.62
CA ASP A 417 18.78 4.56 -23.09
C ASP A 417 18.99 5.72 -22.09
N MET A 418 17.92 6.34 -21.60
CA MET A 418 18.02 7.41 -20.59
C MET A 418 18.68 6.92 -19.30
N MET A 419 18.46 5.65 -18.92
CA MET A 419 19.13 5.05 -17.77
C MET A 419 20.62 4.83 -18.00
N VAL A 420 21.01 4.47 -19.23
CA VAL A 420 22.42 4.34 -19.64
C VAL A 420 23.10 5.70 -19.63
N ASP A 421 22.43 6.74 -20.14
CA ASP A 421 22.95 8.11 -20.13
C ASP A 421 23.16 8.61 -18.71
N LEU A 422 22.20 8.37 -17.81
CA LEU A 422 22.35 8.68 -16.39
C LEU A 422 23.52 7.92 -15.77
N TYR A 423 23.69 6.63 -16.09
CA TYR A 423 24.81 5.85 -15.58
C TYR A 423 26.17 6.39 -16.06
N ASN A 424 26.26 6.84 -17.30
CA ASN A 424 27.49 7.38 -17.89
C ASN A 424 28.00 8.65 -17.18
N ILE A 425 27.17 9.32 -16.37
CA ILE A 425 27.60 10.44 -15.53
C ILE A 425 28.71 10.03 -14.54
N PHE A 426 28.81 8.75 -14.15
CA PHE A 426 29.94 8.29 -13.33
C PHE A 426 31.30 8.52 -13.98
N LEU A 427 31.38 8.61 -15.32
CA LEU A 427 32.62 8.90 -16.04
C LEU A 427 33.21 10.27 -15.68
N LEU A 428 32.43 11.19 -15.10
CA LEU A 428 32.93 12.46 -14.57
C LEU A 428 33.79 12.30 -13.31
N ILE A 429 33.61 11.22 -12.55
CA ILE A 429 34.38 10.91 -11.34
C ILE A 429 35.43 9.84 -11.61
N ASP A 430 35.06 8.83 -12.40
CA ASP A 430 35.92 7.71 -12.73
C ASP A 430 35.76 7.28 -14.19
N ASP A 431 36.78 7.59 -14.98
CA ASP A 431 36.91 7.30 -16.40
C ASP A 431 37.04 5.80 -16.73
N GLU A 432 37.32 4.95 -15.73
CA GLU A 432 37.43 3.49 -15.91
C GLU A 432 36.09 2.76 -15.74
N VAL A 433 35.00 3.48 -15.42
CA VAL A 433 33.68 2.89 -15.21
C VAL A 433 33.12 2.33 -16.51
N LYS A 434 32.81 1.02 -16.50
CA LYS A 434 32.30 0.33 -17.69
C LYS A 434 30.76 0.37 -17.77
N PRO A 435 30.17 0.67 -18.94
CA PRO A 435 28.71 0.69 -19.15
C PRO A 435 27.98 -0.64 -18.88
N GLU A 436 28.71 -1.76 -18.79
CA GLU A 436 28.16 -3.09 -18.57
C GLU A 436 27.52 -3.31 -17.18
N HIS A 437 27.68 -2.36 -16.24
CA HIS A 437 27.11 -2.44 -14.90
C HIS A 437 25.78 -1.69 -14.69
N VAL A 438 25.17 -1.11 -15.73
CA VAL A 438 23.88 -0.39 -15.64
C VAL A 438 22.80 -1.24 -14.95
N SER A 439 22.76 -2.55 -15.23
CA SER A 439 21.79 -3.49 -14.65
C SER A 439 22.14 -3.99 -13.24
N ASN A 440 23.35 -3.73 -12.74
CA ASN A 440 23.80 -4.23 -11.42
C ASN A 440 24.75 -3.24 -10.72
N LEU A 441 24.23 -2.04 -10.45
CA LEU A 441 24.92 -0.98 -9.70
C LEU A 441 25.53 -1.43 -8.37
N ARG A 442 24.94 -2.44 -7.72
CA ARG A 442 25.46 -2.98 -6.45
C ARG A 442 26.87 -3.52 -6.59
N MET A 443 27.23 -4.04 -7.77
CA MET A 443 28.54 -4.63 -8.03
C MET A 443 29.57 -3.62 -8.54
N LEU A 444 29.19 -2.36 -8.76
CA LEU A 444 30.13 -1.32 -9.17
C LEU A 444 31.14 -1.06 -8.04
N LYS A 445 32.40 -1.36 -8.34
CA LYS A 445 33.56 -1.09 -7.49
C LYS A 445 34.40 -0.03 -8.19
N SER A 446 34.63 1.09 -7.51
CA SER A 446 35.45 2.20 -7.99
C SER A 446 36.04 2.90 -6.78
N GLU A 447 37.37 2.89 -6.68
CA GLU A 447 38.09 3.52 -5.58
C GLU A 447 37.91 5.05 -5.62
N LYS A 448 37.84 5.65 -6.81
CA LYS A 448 37.62 7.09 -6.99
C LYS A 448 36.23 7.51 -6.50
N ILE A 449 35.18 6.76 -6.86
CA ILE A 449 33.82 7.02 -6.36
C ILE A 449 33.75 6.81 -4.85
N ASP A 450 34.36 5.75 -4.32
CA ASP A 450 34.36 5.47 -2.89
C ASP A 450 35.11 6.55 -2.09
N ALA A 451 36.24 7.05 -2.60
CA ALA A 451 36.98 8.17 -2.02
C ALA A 451 36.16 9.48 -2.05
N PHE A 452 35.47 9.75 -3.16
CA PHE A 452 34.57 10.90 -3.27
C PHE A 452 33.45 10.82 -2.22
N LEU A 453 32.77 9.69 -2.12
CA LEU A 453 31.69 9.49 -1.16
C LEU A 453 32.18 9.57 0.29
N ALA A 454 33.40 9.10 0.60
CA ALA A 454 33.96 9.21 1.94
C ALA A 454 34.19 10.66 2.38
N LYS A 455 34.52 11.56 1.44
CA LYS A 455 34.75 13.00 1.70
C LYS A 455 33.45 13.81 1.68
N HIS A 456 32.54 13.49 0.77
CA HIS A 456 31.36 14.33 0.48
C HIS A 456 30.04 13.81 1.06
N ALA A 457 29.96 12.54 1.43
CA ALA A 457 28.71 11.92 1.84
C ALA A 457 28.69 11.56 3.32
N GLN A 458 27.49 11.65 3.91
CA GLN A 458 27.20 11.17 5.24
C GLN A 458 26.14 10.07 5.16
N SER A 459 26.55 8.85 5.47
CA SER A 459 25.65 7.70 5.55
C SER A 459 25.23 7.43 6.98
N ARG A 460 23.92 7.24 7.19
CA ARG A 460 23.28 6.85 8.45
C ARG A 460 22.23 5.78 8.18
N HIS A 461 21.64 5.23 9.24
CA HIS A 461 20.65 4.16 9.08
C HIS A 461 19.36 4.61 8.38
N TYR A 462 18.90 5.84 8.64
CA TYR A 462 17.66 6.41 8.12
C TYR A 462 17.88 7.59 7.16
N SER A 463 19.11 8.04 6.98
CA SER A 463 19.44 9.16 6.10
C SER A 463 20.72 8.89 5.30
N TYR A 464 20.77 9.46 4.10
CA TYR A 464 21.97 9.53 3.28
C TYR A 464 22.05 10.91 2.66
N GLN A 465 23.20 11.57 2.81
CA GLN A 465 23.37 12.98 2.46
C GLN A 465 24.66 13.17 1.68
N ILE A 466 24.69 14.12 0.74
CA ILE A 466 25.86 14.50 -0.06
C ILE A 466 25.95 16.02 -0.08
N LYS A 467 27.15 16.57 0.10
CA LYS A 467 27.41 18.01 0.06
C LYS A 467 28.65 18.34 -0.78
N LYS A 468 28.59 19.40 -1.60
CA LYS A 468 29.79 19.95 -2.27
C LYS A 468 30.79 20.53 -1.27
N CYS A 469 32.07 20.54 -1.61
CA CYS A 469 33.11 21.23 -0.86
C CYS A 469 33.72 22.38 -1.67
N THR A 470 34.58 23.17 -1.03
CA THR A 470 35.36 24.26 -1.66
C THR A 470 36.85 23.95 -1.68
N GLU A 471 37.22 22.69 -1.54
CA GLU A 471 38.63 22.27 -1.49
C GLU A 471 39.18 22.18 -2.92
N ALA A 472 40.36 22.77 -3.14
CA ALA A 472 40.97 22.87 -4.46
C ALA A 472 41.39 21.51 -5.05
N ASP A 473 41.57 20.48 -4.21
CA ASP A 473 41.93 19.12 -4.60
C ASP A 473 40.74 18.25 -5.00
N CYS A 474 39.50 18.76 -4.88
CA CYS A 474 38.31 18.00 -5.23
C CYS A 474 38.09 17.98 -6.75
N ALA A 475 38.21 16.80 -7.36
CA ALA A 475 38.03 16.63 -8.81
C ALA A 475 36.67 17.14 -9.32
N TYR A 476 35.58 16.82 -8.62
CA TYR A 476 34.23 17.21 -9.04
C TYR A 476 33.89 18.67 -8.68
N CYS A 477 34.12 19.09 -7.43
CA CYS A 477 33.69 20.41 -6.96
C CYS A 477 34.53 21.56 -7.55
N THR A 478 35.74 21.28 -8.03
CA THR A 478 36.52 22.28 -8.78
C THR A 478 35.98 22.47 -10.19
N LEU A 479 35.50 21.39 -10.84
CA LEU A 479 34.85 21.46 -12.16
C LEU A 479 33.44 22.07 -12.08
N ASN A 480 32.68 21.68 -11.06
CA ASN A 480 31.31 22.16 -10.79
C ASN A 480 31.27 22.82 -9.41
N PRO A 481 31.66 24.11 -9.31
CA PRO A 481 31.69 24.83 -8.05
C PRO A 481 30.30 24.94 -7.41
N PRO A 482 30.21 25.17 -6.09
CA PRO A 482 28.94 25.42 -5.41
C PRO A 482 28.21 26.63 -6.01
N ARG A 483 26.89 26.50 -6.20
CA ARG A 483 26.00 27.56 -6.70
C ARG A 483 25.57 28.53 -5.61
N LEU A 484 25.48 28.06 -4.37
CA LEU A 484 25.27 28.87 -3.18
C LEU A 484 26.48 29.78 -2.94
N SER A 485 26.23 30.96 -2.37
CA SER A 485 27.31 31.86 -1.96
C SER A 485 28.21 31.18 -0.92
N GLN A 486 29.48 31.62 -0.83
CA GLN A 486 30.42 31.04 0.13
C GLN A 486 29.94 31.15 1.59
N GLU A 487 29.21 32.21 1.93
CA GLU A 487 28.64 32.40 3.27
C GLU A 487 27.53 31.38 3.54
N MET A 488 26.63 31.18 2.58
CA MET A 488 25.55 30.21 2.70
C MET A 488 26.08 28.78 2.75
N LEU A 489 27.07 28.44 1.94
CA LEU A 489 27.66 27.11 1.93
C LEU A 489 28.39 26.77 3.24
N LYS A 490 28.95 27.79 3.91
CA LYS A 490 29.55 27.66 5.25
C LYS A 490 28.49 27.36 6.31
N ASP A 491 27.32 28.02 6.25
CA ASP A 491 26.18 27.77 7.14
C ASP A 491 25.41 26.47 6.79
N LEU A 492 25.60 25.94 5.59
CA LEU A 492 24.94 24.71 5.13
C LEU A 492 25.56 23.46 5.78
N HIS A 493 25.06 23.04 6.92
CA HIS A 493 25.47 21.80 7.57
C HIS A 493 24.63 20.59 7.10
N PHE A 494 25.13 19.36 7.31
CA PHE A 494 24.32 18.16 7.17
C PHE A 494 23.11 18.22 8.11
N ILE A 495 22.00 17.61 7.70
CA ILE A 495 20.82 17.46 8.54
C ILE A 495 21.23 16.60 9.74
N PRO A 496 21.00 17.06 10.97
CA PRO A 496 21.41 16.34 12.16
C PRO A 496 20.62 15.03 12.33
N ASP A 497 21.23 14.10 13.04
CA ASP A 497 20.59 12.91 13.58
C ASP A 497 19.83 13.29 14.87
N PRO A 498 18.68 12.65 15.17
CA PRO A 498 18.02 12.78 16.46
C PRO A 498 18.95 12.47 17.65
N VAL A 499 19.11 13.44 18.55
CA VAL A 499 19.91 13.31 19.78
C VAL A 499 19.01 13.44 20.99
N LEU A 500 19.11 12.53 21.94
CA LEU A 500 18.33 12.56 23.19
C LEU A 500 18.94 13.55 24.20
N LYS A 501 18.06 14.24 24.93
CA LYS A 501 18.39 14.94 26.18
C LYS A 501 18.32 13.94 27.34
N GLU A 502 18.80 14.36 28.51
CA GLU A 502 18.77 13.56 29.74
C GLU A 502 17.34 13.20 30.18
N ASP A 503 16.35 14.00 29.79
CA ASP A 503 14.92 13.79 30.07
C ASP A 503 14.25 12.80 29.09
N GLY A 504 14.98 12.25 28.12
CA GLY A 504 14.46 11.33 27.11
C GLY A 504 13.72 12.00 25.94
N VAL A 505 13.71 13.34 25.87
CA VAL A 505 13.16 14.09 24.74
C VAL A 505 14.27 14.38 23.73
N PHE A 506 13.95 14.32 22.43
CA PHE A 506 14.92 14.69 21.41
C PHE A 506 15.19 16.20 21.38
N LYS A 507 16.44 16.58 21.15
CA LYS A 507 16.87 17.96 20.94
C LYS A 507 16.20 18.58 19.72
N SER A 508 15.97 19.89 19.80
CA SER A 508 15.44 20.71 18.72
C SER A 508 16.43 20.86 17.55
N PHE A 509 15.95 21.37 16.42
CA PHE A 509 16.80 21.65 15.27
C PHE A 509 17.86 22.71 15.60
N GLU A 510 17.49 23.77 16.31
CA GLU A 510 18.40 24.86 16.69
C GLU A 510 19.54 24.38 17.60
N GLU A 511 19.26 23.41 18.48
CA GLU A 511 20.26 22.83 19.39
C GLU A 511 21.23 21.85 18.70
N THR A 512 20.84 21.30 17.54
CA THR A 512 21.59 20.21 16.87
C THR A 512 22.24 20.65 15.56
N TYR A 513 21.68 21.63 14.86
CA TYR A 513 22.19 22.10 13.59
C TYR A 513 23.59 22.70 13.73
N GLY A 514 24.51 22.30 12.85
CA GLY A 514 25.92 22.70 12.91
C GLY A 514 26.77 21.94 13.93
N THR A 515 26.19 21.01 14.70
CA THR A 515 26.92 20.15 15.63
C THR A 515 27.13 18.73 15.06
N PRO A 516 28.22 18.03 15.41
CA PRO A 516 28.42 16.65 14.95
C PRO A 516 27.47 15.69 15.67
N THR A 517 26.53 15.10 14.93
CA THR A 517 25.57 14.11 15.43
C THR A 517 25.81 12.71 14.85
N THR A 518 25.28 11.69 15.52
CA THR A 518 25.39 10.27 15.14
C THR A 518 24.13 9.50 15.46
N ASP A 519 23.94 8.30 14.88
CA ASP A 519 22.79 7.43 15.10
C ASP A 519 22.83 6.61 16.41
N LYS A 520 23.62 7.05 17.41
CA LYS A 520 23.80 6.37 18.70
C LYS A 520 22.52 6.28 19.53
N ASP A 521 21.66 7.28 19.41
CA ASP A 521 20.40 7.38 20.15
C ASP A 521 19.25 6.63 19.43
N ARG A 522 19.57 5.84 18.41
CA ARG A 522 18.61 4.96 17.73
C ARG A 522 18.22 3.80 18.66
N PRO A 523 16.93 3.62 19.00
CA PRO A 523 16.48 2.57 19.92
C PRO A 523 16.94 1.15 19.53
N SER A 524 16.84 0.79 18.25
CA SER A 524 17.24 -0.53 17.75
C SER A 524 18.75 -0.80 17.80
N LEU A 525 19.58 0.23 18.01
CA LEU A 525 21.02 0.06 18.23
C LEU A 525 21.31 -0.25 19.71
N GLN A 526 20.47 0.25 20.62
CA GLN A 526 20.60 0.09 22.07
C GLN A 526 19.99 -1.22 22.56
N GLU A 527 18.91 -1.67 21.91
CA GLU A 527 18.33 -2.99 22.14
C GLU A 527 19.22 -4.07 21.51
N LYS A 528 20.10 -4.69 22.31
CA LYS A 528 20.61 -6.02 21.94
C LYS A 528 19.42 -6.96 21.94
N VAL A 529 18.99 -7.40 20.76
CA VAL A 529 18.02 -8.51 20.64
C VAL A 529 18.65 -9.73 21.29
N THR A 530 18.27 -10.04 22.53
CA THR A 530 18.62 -11.29 23.19
C THR A 530 17.85 -12.38 22.48
N THR A 531 18.51 -13.04 21.51
CA THR A 531 17.93 -14.20 20.80
C THR A 531 17.38 -15.16 21.85
N THR A 532 16.05 -15.31 21.93
CA THR A 532 15.47 -16.25 22.88
C THR A 532 15.81 -17.68 22.44
N GLU A 533 15.88 -18.63 23.37
CA GLU A 533 16.06 -20.06 23.02
C GLU A 533 14.98 -20.53 22.03
N ARG A 534 13.78 -19.94 22.09
CA ARG A 534 12.69 -20.18 21.15
C ARG A 534 13.00 -19.70 19.73
N ASP A 535 13.61 -18.51 19.59
CA ASP A 535 14.04 -17.98 18.29
C ASP A 535 15.18 -18.82 17.68
N LYS A 536 16.09 -19.33 18.52
CA LYS A 536 17.15 -20.26 18.08
C LYS A 536 16.58 -21.61 17.63
N GLN A 537 15.60 -22.15 18.36
CA GLN A 537 14.90 -23.38 17.99
C GLN A 537 14.08 -23.24 16.69
N LEU A 538 13.41 -22.10 16.49
CA LEU A 538 12.67 -21.80 15.25
C LEU A 538 13.59 -21.60 14.05
N LYS A 539 14.79 -21.04 14.26
CA LYS A 539 15.84 -20.96 13.23
C LYS A 539 16.27 -22.35 12.75
N ASN A 540 16.41 -23.30 13.69
CA ASN A 540 16.72 -24.70 13.37
C ASN A 540 15.58 -25.43 12.65
N LEU A 541 14.31 -25.09 12.94
CA LEU A 541 13.14 -25.61 12.20
C LEU A 541 13.09 -25.11 10.75
N LEU A 542 13.44 -23.85 10.50
CA LEU A 542 13.52 -23.29 9.15
C LEU A 542 14.67 -23.91 8.33
N VAL A 543 15.85 -24.09 8.94
CA VAL A 543 16.99 -24.79 8.29
C VAL A 543 16.70 -26.29 8.07
N ALA A 544 15.99 -26.93 9.00
CA ALA A 544 15.57 -28.33 8.84
C ALA A 544 14.57 -28.50 7.67
N SER A 545 13.80 -27.47 7.32
CA SER A 545 12.91 -27.49 6.15
C SER A 545 13.69 -27.48 4.83
N GLU A 546 14.83 -26.78 4.77
CA GLU A 546 15.75 -26.83 3.63
C GLU A 546 16.45 -28.20 3.52
N TYR A 547 16.84 -28.79 4.65
CA TYR A 547 17.42 -30.14 4.70
C TYR A 547 16.43 -31.24 4.28
N LEU A 548 15.15 -31.13 4.68
CA LEU A 548 14.06 -32.03 4.23
C LEU A 548 13.78 -31.90 2.73
N THR A 549 13.94 -30.69 2.17
CA THR A 549 13.78 -30.44 0.73
C THR A 549 14.96 -31.03 -0.07
N LEU A 550 16.17 -30.97 0.49
CA LEU A 550 17.38 -31.62 -0.04
C LEU A 550 17.31 -33.15 0.05
N LEU A 551 16.79 -33.70 1.15
CA LEU A 551 16.56 -35.14 1.33
C LEU A 551 15.47 -35.66 0.39
N LYS A 552 14.36 -34.93 0.19
CA LYS A 552 13.34 -35.27 -0.81
C LYS A 552 13.92 -35.26 -2.23
N LYS A 553 14.78 -34.29 -2.59
CA LYS A 553 15.48 -34.29 -3.89
C LYS A 553 16.45 -35.47 -4.07
N LYS A 554 17.12 -35.94 -3.01
CA LYS A 554 17.97 -37.15 -3.06
C LYS A 554 17.15 -38.43 -3.18
N ILE A 555 16.01 -38.53 -2.48
CA ILE A 555 15.15 -39.72 -2.51
C ILE A 555 14.42 -39.86 -3.86
N TYR A 556 14.06 -38.75 -4.52
CA TYR A 556 13.45 -38.79 -5.86
C TYR A 556 14.44 -39.03 -7.01
N LYS A 557 15.75 -38.79 -6.82
CA LYS A 557 16.77 -39.14 -7.82
C LYS A 557 17.13 -40.64 -7.84
N ASN A 558 16.90 -41.35 -6.75
CA ASN A 558 17.21 -42.79 -6.63
C ASN A 558 16.01 -43.72 -6.91
N LYS A 559 14.91 -43.19 -7.48
CA LYS A 559 13.73 -43.98 -7.89
C LYS A 559 13.47 -43.97 -9.40
N ILE A 560 14.45 -43.57 -10.20
CA ILE A 560 14.46 -43.78 -11.66
C ILE A 560 15.78 -44.44 -12.04
N ILE A 561 15.91 -45.72 -11.68
CA ILE A 561 16.61 -46.77 -12.44
C ILE A 561 15.74 -48.01 -12.34
#